data_AF-A0A962YVT9-F1
#
_entry.id   AF-A0A962YVT9-F1
#
_cell.length_a   1.000
_cell.length_b   1.000
_cell.length_c   1.000
_cell.angle_alpha   90.00
_cell.angle_beta   90.00
_cell.angle_gamma   90.00
#
_symmetry.space_group_name_H-M   'P 1'
#
loop_
_entity.id
_entity.type
_entity.pdbx_description
1 polymer ?
#
loop_
_entity_poly.entity_id
_entity_poly.type
_entity_poly.pdbx_seq_one_letter_code
_entity_poly.pdbx_strand_id
1 'polypeptide(L)'
;MKANPGGAVSPENIMGRDRLIERLWATLKHQSLVLVAEQRMGKTCIIKKMEAQPPDGTMIRVRDIGGVSSPIEFVERVAEDVEKHLNGFQKTATKT
;
A
#
# COMPACT_ATOMS: atom_id res chain seq x y z
N MET A 1 -1.21 -29.93 3.25
CA MET A 1 -1.03 -28.51 2.91
C MET A 1 -0.48 -28.44 1.49
N LYS A 2 -1.18 -27.84 0.52
CA LYS A 2 -0.72 -27.75 -0.88
C LYS A 2 0.19 -26.53 -0.99
N ALA A 3 1.42 -26.70 -1.46
CA ALA A 3 2.35 -25.59 -1.64
C ALA A 3 1.80 -24.60 -2.69
N ASN A 4 1.79 -23.30 -2.37
CA ASN A 4 1.46 -22.27 -3.35
C ASN A 4 2.63 -22.14 -4.33
N PRO A 5 2.43 -22.30 -5.66
CA PRO A 5 3.50 -22.23 -6.66
C PRO A 5 4.04 -20.81 -6.92
N GLY A 6 3.94 -19.91 -5.93
CA GLY A 6 4.36 -18.51 -6.04
C GLY A 6 3.29 -17.55 -6.53
N GLY A 7 2.01 -17.96 -6.51
CA GLY A 7 0.87 -17.10 -6.79
C GLY A 7 0.56 -16.13 -5.65
N ALA A 8 -0.41 -15.24 -5.85
CA ALA A 8 -0.85 -14.30 -4.82
C ALA A 8 -1.34 -15.07 -3.56
N VAL A 9 -0.84 -14.66 -2.40
CA VAL A 9 -1.28 -15.17 -1.09
C VAL A 9 -2.26 -14.16 -0.52
N SER A 10 -3.39 -14.63 0.00
CA SER A 10 -4.34 -13.77 0.71
C SER A 10 -3.68 -13.15 1.96
N PRO A 11 -3.94 -11.88 2.30
CA PRO A 11 -3.40 -11.22 3.49
C PRO A 11 -3.50 -12.05 4.78
N GLU A 12 -4.64 -12.70 5.04
CA GLU A 12 -4.81 -13.55 6.24
C GLU A 12 -3.87 -14.76 6.28
N ASN A 13 -3.36 -15.22 5.14
CA ASN A 13 -2.48 -16.40 5.06
C ASN A 13 -0.99 -16.04 5.15
N ILE A 14 -0.65 -14.76 5.32
CA ILE A 14 0.74 -14.30 5.47
C ILE A 14 1.12 -14.34 6.95
N MET A 15 1.79 -15.42 7.35
CA MET A 15 2.21 -15.66 8.73
C MET A 15 3.63 -15.18 9.02
N GLY A 16 3.91 -14.80 10.27
CA GLY A 16 5.26 -14.47 10.75
C GLY A 16 5.83 -13.16 10.19
N ARG A 17 4.94 -12.23 9.78
CA ARG A 17 5.33 -10.92 9.23
C ARG A 17 4.79 -9.74 10.04
N ASP A 18 4.05 -9.98 11.11
CA ASP A 18 3.34 -8.94 11.86
C ASP A 18 4.32 -7.94 12.50
N ARG A 19 5.34 -8.42 13.22
CA ARG A 19 6.39 -7.55 13.80
C ARG A 19 7.14 -6.72 12.76
N LEU A 20 7.37 -7.29 11.57
CA LEU A 20 8.01 -6.55 10.48
C LEU A 20 7.06 -5.45 10.00
N ILE A 21 5.80 -5.77 9.75
CA ILE A 21 4.77 -4.81 9.32
C ILE A 21 4.61 -3.67 10.32
N GLU A 22 4.55 -3.98 11.63
CA GLU A 22 4.51 -2.97 12.69
C GLU A 22 5.70 -2.01 12.62
N ARG A 23 6.92 -2.55 12.42
CA ARG A 23 8.13 -1.72 12.26
C ARG A 23 8.09 -0.88 10.99
N LEU A 24 7.59 -1.42 9.88
CA LEU A 24 7.42 -0.67 8.63
C LEU A 24 6.43 0.49 8.84
N TRP A 25 5.30 0.25 9.50
CA TRP A 25 4.34 1.30 9.85
C TRP A 25 4.94 2.38 10.75
N ALA A 26 5.65 1.97 11.81
CA ALA A 26 6.33 2.91 12.71
C ALA A 26 7.35 3.78 11.95
N THR A 27 8.03 3.21 10.96
CA THR A 27 8.99 3.95 10.14
C THR A 27 8.30 4.90 9.15
N LEU A 28 7.22 4.45 8.49
CA LEU A 28 6.45 5.26 7.54
C LEU A 28 5.82 6.52 8.17
N LYS A 29 5.59 6.53 9.48
CA LYS A 29 5.11 7.71 10.19
C LYS A 29 6.08 8.91 10.11
N HIS A 30 7.37 8.65 9.89
CA HIS A 30 8.41 9.67 9.95
C HIS A 30 9.21 9.81 8.65
N GLN A 31 9.28 8.75 7.85
CA GLN A 31 10.13 8.73 6.66
C GLN A 31 9.66 7.72 5.61
N SER A 32 10.14 7.91 4.38
CA SER A 32 9.95 6.96 3.29
C SER A 32 10.72 5.65 3.52
N LEU A 33 10.23 4.57 2.90
CA LEU A 33 10.84 3.24 2.96
C LEU A 33 11.13 2.70 1.56
N VAL A 34 12.22 1.93 1.44
CA VAL A 34 12.55 1.15 0.25
C VAL A 34 12.76 -0.31 0.67
N LEU A 35 11.99 -1.23 0.08
CA LEU A 35 12.11 -2.66 0.33
C LEU A 35 12.94 -3.33 -0.78
N VAL A 36 14.18 -3.71 -0.45
CA VAL A 36 15.10 -4.38 -1.40
C VAL A 36 15.26 -5.85 -1.01
N ALA A 37 15.06 -6.74 -1.97
CA ALA A 37 15.34 -8.18 -1.87
C ALA A 37 15.25 -8.81 -3.28
N GLU A 38 15.67 -10.06 -3.41
CA GLU A 38 15.45 -10.87 -4.61
C GLU A 38 13.96 -11.04 -4.98
N GLN A 39 13.69 -11.46 -6.22
CA GLN A 39 12.33 -11.80 -6.65
C GLN A 39 11.73 -12.92 -5.79
N ARG A 40 10.41 -12.89 -5.60
CA ARG A 40 9.64 -13.88 -4.82
C ARG A 40 9.98 -14.00 -3.33
N MET A 41 10.71 -13.04 -2.76
CA MET A 41 10.94 -12.96 -1.30
C MET A 41 9.74 -12.47 -0.47
N GLY A 42 8.55 -12.33 -1.08
CA GLY A 42 7.32 -11.95 -0.38
C GLY A 42 7.15 -10.45 -0.10
N LYS A 43 7.96 -9.58 -0.73
CA LYS A 43 7.83 -8.11 -0.61
C LYS A 43 6.42 -7.63 -0.95
N THR A 44 5.89 -8.06 -2.10
CA THR A 44 4.53 -7.72 -2.54
C THR A 44 3.46 -8.26 -1.59
N CYS A 45 3.68 -9.44 -0.99
CA CYS A 45 2.77 -10.00 0.01
C CYS A 45 2.69 -9.10 1.25
N ILE A 46 3.84 -8.59 1.73
CA ILE A 46 3.89 -7.65 2.85
C ILE A 46 3.09 -6.38 2.53
N ILE A 47 3.31 -5.77 1.36
CA ILE A 47 2.58 -4.57 0.93
C ILE A 47 1.06 -4.83 0.87
N LYS A 48 0.63 -5.96 0.33
CA LYS A 48 -0.80 -6.35 0.30
C LYS A 48 -1.39 -6.53 1.70
N LYS A 49 -0.63 -7.10 2.64
CA LYS A 49 -1.10 -7.22 4.03
C LYS A 49 -1.20 -5.86 4.72
N MET A 50 -0.25 -4.97 4.49
CA MET A 50 -0.30 -3.59 4.97
C MET A 50 -1.51 -2.85 4.39
N GLU A 51 -1.80 -3.03 3.10
CA GLU A 51 -2.98 -2.45 2.44
C GLU A 51 -4.31 -2.97 3.02
N ALA A 52 -4.39 -4.27 3.32
CA ALA A 52 -5.60 -4.87 3.89
C ALA A 52 -5.81 -4.53 5.37
N GLN A 53 -4.75 -4.14 6.08
CA GLN A 53 -4.76 -3.88 7.53
C GLN A 53 -4.07 -2.54 7.84
N PRO A 54 -4.61 -1.41 7.32
CA PRO A 54 -4.09 -0.08 7.61
C PRO A 54 -4.31 0.29 9.08
N PRO A 55 -3.39 1.07 9.70
CA PRO A 55 -3.70 1.79 10.92
C PRO A 55 -4.84 2.79 10.68
N ASP A 56 -5.65 3.03 11.72
CA ASP A 56 -6.76 3.99 11.64
C ASP A 56 -6.31 5.38 11.17
N GLY A 57 -7.14 6.02 10.35
CA GLY A 57 -6.86 7.33 9.77
C GLY A 57 -5.79 7.32 8.67
N THR A 58 -5.29 6.16 8.24
CA THR A 58 -4.30 6.05 7.16
C THR A 58 -4.97 5.85 5.81
N MET A 59 -4.75 6.76 4.87
CA MET A 59 -5.10 6.57 3.47
C MET A 59 -3.99 5.78 2.77
N ILE A 60 -4.33 4.62 2.19
CA ILE A 60 -3.40 3.82 1.38
C ILE A 60 -3.75 3.92 -0.10
N ARG A 61 -2.74 4.15 -0.95
CA ARG A 61 -2.82 4.02 -2.41
C ARG A 61 -1.62 3.23 -2.92
N VAL A 62 -1.87 2.00 -3.37
CA VAL A 62 -0.86 1.15 -4.01
C VAL A 62 -0.91 1.39 -5.52
N ARG A 63 0.26 1.60 -6.14
CA ARG A 63 0.39 1.67 -7.59
C ARG A 63 1.39 0.66 -8.10
N ASP A 64 1.00 -0.02 -9.16
CA ASP A 64 1.95 -0.75 -10.00
C ASP A 64 2.59 0.23 -10.99
N ILE A 65 3.90 0.38 -10.89
CA ILE A 65 4.69 1.24 -11.79
C ILE A 65 4.80 0.62 -13.18
N GLY A 66 4.65 -0.70 -13.33
CA GLY A 66 4.66 -1.36 -14.64
C GLY A 66 3.55 -0.88 -15.58
N GLY A 67 2.49 -0.28 -15.03
CA GLY A 67 1.39 0.32 -15.79
C GLY A 67 1.48 1.84 -15.96
N VAL A 68 2.65 2.44 -15.73
CA VAL A 68 2.90 3.88 -15.90
C VAL A 68 3.91 4.08 -17.03
N SER A 69 3.55 4.91 -18.01
CA SER A 69 4.31 5.12 -19.24
C SER A 69 5.29 6.30 -19.16
N SER A 70 5.16 7.18 -18.15
CA SER A 70 6.08 8.29 -17.93
C SER A 70 6.11 8.79 -16.48
N PRO A 71 7.18 9.48 -16.04
CA PRO A 71 7.21 10.10 -14.72
C PRO A 71 6.12 11.16 -14.50
N ILE A 72 5.73 11.89 -15.54
CA ILE A 72 4.68 12.91 -15.42
C ILE A 72 3.31 12.27 -15.16
N GLU A 73 3.00 11.19 -15.87
CA GLU A 73 1.78 10.41 -15.65
C GLU A 73 1.71 9.86 -14.22
N PHE A 74 2.85 9.44 -13.65
CA PHE A 74 2.88 9.02 -12.25
C PHE A 74 2.45 10.14 -11.31
N VAL A 75 3.00 11.35 -11.51
CA VAL A 75 2.69 12.53 -10.70
C VAL A 75 1.22 12.93 -10.83
N GLU A 76 0.68 12.93 -12.05
CA GLU A 76 -0.73 13.22 -12.32
C GLU A 76 -1.65 12.24 -11.59
N ARG A 77 -1.38 10.93 -11.67
CA ARG A 77 -2.14 9.91 -10.95
C ARG A 77 -2.08 10.10 -9.43
N VAL A 78 -0.94 10.55 -8.89
CA VAL A 78 -0.81 10.90 -7.46
C VAL A 78 -1.65 12.11 -7.10
N ALA A 79 -1.61 13.18 -7.89
CA ALA A 79 -2.43 14.36 -7.66
C ALA A 79 -3.92 14.02 -7.66
N GLU A 80 -4.39 13.24 -8.63
CA GLU A 80 -5.78 12.81 -8.73
C GLU A 80 -6.26 12.04 -7.49
N ASP A 81 -5.43 11.15 -6.94
CA ASP A 81 -5.81 10.36 -5.77
C ASP A 81 -6.00 11.23 -4.52
N VAL A 82 -5.10 12.19 -4.34
CA VAL A 82 -5.17 13.16 -3.24
C VAL A 82 -6.39 14.05 -3.42
N GLU A 83 -6.62 14.58 -4.63
CA GLU A 83 -7.78 15.42 -4.93
C GLU A 83 -9.10 14.67 -4.68
N LYS A 84 -9.25 13.45 -5.20
CA LYS A 84 -10.45 12.62 -4.99
C LYS A 84 -10.72 12.37 -3.51
N HIS A 85 -9.67 12.18 -2.72
CA HIS A 85 -9.80 12.00 -1.27
C HIS A 85 -10.26 13.29 -0.60
N LEU A 86 -9.60 14.43 -0.84
CA LEU A 86 -9.91 15.72 -0.23
C LEU A 86 -11.30 16.27 -0.63
N ASN A 87 -11.69 16.12 -1.90
CA ASN A 87 -12.99 16.57 -2.40
C ASN A 87 -14.17 15.78 -1.79
N GLY A 88 -13.94 14.53 -1.37
CA GLY A 88 -14.92 13.75 -0.59
C GLY A 88 -15.21 14.36 0.78
N PHE A 89 -14.20 14.97 1.42
CA PHE A 89 -14.37 15.65 2.72
C PHE A 89 -15.13 16.96 2.60
N GLN A 90 -14.88 17.75 1.54
CA GLN A 90 -15.59 19.03 1.33
C GLN A 90 -17.11 18.84 1.16
N LYS A 91 -17.54 17.78 0.46
CA LYS A 91 -18.98 17.49 0.28
C LYS A 91 -19.70 17.08 1.56
N THR A 92 -18.97 16.57 2.55
CA THR A 92 -19.53 16.16 3.86
C THR A 92 -19.59 17.35 4.82
N ALA A 93 -18.58 18.23 4.79
CA ALA A 93 -18.54 19.44 5.61
C ALA A 93 -19.61 20.48 5.23
N THR A 94 -19.98 20.60 3.95
CA THR A 94 -21.00 21.56 3.49
C THR A 94 -22.44 21.05 3.66
N LYS A 95 -22.65 19.81 4.12
CA LYS A 95 -23.98 19.18 4.27
C LYS A 95 -24.47 19.09 5.72
N THR A 96 -23.72 19.63 6.67
CA THR A 96 -24.12 19.79 8.08
C THR A 96 -24.48 21.25 8.33
#